data_AF-A0A1Y7VJJ3-F1
#
_entry.id   AF-A0A1Y7VJJ3-F1
#
_cell.length_a   1.000
_cell.length_b   1.000
_cell.length_c   1.000
_cell.angle_alpha   90.00
_cell.angle_beta   90.00
_cell.angle_gamma   90.00
#
_symmetry.space_group_name_H-M   'P 1'
#
loop_
_entity.id
_entity.type
_entity.pdbx_description
1 polymer ?
#
loop_
_entity_poly.entity_id
_entity_poly.type
_entity_poly.pdbx_seq_one_letter_code
_entity_poly.pdbx_strand_id
1 'polypeptide(L)'
;MTSRDQLVQQVLRDLQEAVESEGLEGLIGAALEAKQVLSSFTLPICQKGGPGAQVLEVDSVALSLYPEDAPRNMLPLVCKGEGSLLFEATSLLLWGHTGLSLELRARTVVEMLLHRHYYLQGMIDSKVMLQA
;
A
#
# COMPACT_ATOMS: atom_id res chain seq x y z
N MET A 1 -4.72 25.03 -6.37
CA MET A 1 -4.58 24.14 -5.19
C MET A 1 -4.39 22.74 -5.74
N THR A 2 -3.26 22.09 -5.46
CA THR A 2 -3.02 20.70 -5.88
C THR A 2 -3.92 19.77 -5.07
N SER A 3 -4.54 18.79 -5.75
CA SER A 3 -5.35 17.77 -5.08
C SER A 3 -4.46 16.85 -4.23
N ARG A 4 -4.99 16.28 -3.15
CA ARG A 4 -4.31 15.29 -2.30
C ARG A 4 -3.74 14.14 -3.13
N ASP A 5 -4.51 13.64 -4.10
CA ASP A 5 -4.09 12.55 -4.99
C ASP A 5 -2.92 12.97 -5.87
N GLN A 6 -2.89 14.22 -6.34
CA GLN A 6 -1.78 14.74 -7.14
C GLN A 6 -0.49 14.84 -6.33
N LEU A 7 -0.59 15.24 -5.05
CA LEU A 7 0.57 15.26 -4.14
C LEU A 7 1.10 13.85 -3.88
N VAL A 8 0.21 12.88 -3.63
CA VAL A 8 0.60 11.48 -3.43
C VAL A 8 1.26 10.90 -4.68
N GLN A 9 0.69 11.16 -5.86
CA GLN A 9 1.30 10.74 -7.13
C GLN A 9 2.66 11.39 -7.36
N GLN A 10 2.82 12.68 -7.01
CA GLN A 10 4.09 13.37 -7.12
C GLN A 10 5.14 12.72 -6.21
N VAL A 11 4.82 12.47 -4.95
CA VAL A 11 5.70 11.77 -4.00
C VAL A 11 6.17 10.42 -4.56
N LEU A 12 5.28 9.62 -5.13
CA LEU A 12 5.65 8.33 -5.72
C LEU A 12 6.58 8.48 -6.93
N ARG A 13 6.37 9.51 -7.76
CA ARG A 13 7.26 9.82 -8.89
C ARG A 13 8.63 10.26 -8.41
N ASP A 14 8.70 11.18 -7.44
CA ASP A 14 9.96 11.70 -6.90
C ASP A 14 10.79 10.58 -6.27
N LEU A 15 10.15 9.69 -5.52
CA LEU A 15 10.81 8.51 -4.96
C LEU A 15 11.34 7.57 -6.06
N GLN A 16 10.56 7.37 -7.12
CA GLN A 16 10.99 6.55 -8.25
C GLN A 16 12.17 7.18 -9.00
N GLU A 17 12.12 8.49 -9.26
CA GLU A 17 13.22 9.21 -9.89
C GLU A 17 14.49 9.15 -9.05
N ALA A 18 14.40 9.36 -7.74
CA ALA A 18 15.54 9.28 -6.83
C ALA A 18 16.19 7.89 -6.80
N VAL A 19 15.39 6.82 -6.91
CA VAL A 19 15.91 5.44 -7.09
C VAL A 19 16.70 5.31 -8.38
N GLU A 20 16.24 5.93 -9.47
CA GLU A 20 16.83 5.80 -10.80
C GLU A 20 18.05 6.70 -11.01
N SER A 21 18.15 7.86 -10.36
CA SER A 21 19.13 8.89 -10.68
C SER A 21 20.04 9.37 -9.54
N GLU A 22 19.65 9.24 -8.27
CA GLU A 22 20.33 9.93 -7.16
C GLU A 22 21.04 8.99 -6.16
N GLY A 23 20.84 7.69 -6.28
CA GLY A 23 21.40 6.70 -5.36
C GLY A 23 20.81 6.78 -3.94
N LEU A 24 21.46 6.11 -2.99
CA LEU A 24 20.86 5.85 -1.67
C LEU A 24 20.63 7.11 -0.82
N GLU A 25 21.58 8.06 -0.82
CA GLU A 25 21.45 9.29 -0.03
C GLU A 25 20.39 10.22 -0.60
N GLY A 26 20.31 10.36 -1.93
CA GLY A 26 19.24 11.11 -2.59
C GLY A 26 17.86 10.50 -2.32
N LEU A 27 17.75 9.17 -2.39
CA LEU A 27 16.52 8.46 -2.04
C LEU A 27 16.09 8.68 -0.59
N ILE A 28 17.03 8.72 0.37
CA ILE A 28 16.70 9.06 1.76
C ILE A 28 16.20 10.51 1.87
N GLY A 29 16.84 11.44 1.16
CA GLY A 29 16.42 12.85 1.08
C GLY A 29 14.98 12.98 0.56
N ALA A 30 14.69 12.37 -0.60
CA ALA A 30 13.36 12.32 -1.19
C ALA A 30 12.34 11.68 -0.23
N ALA A 31 12.70 10.61 0.51
CA ALA A 31 11.83 9.99 1.49
C ALA A 31 11.53 10.89 2.70
N LEU A 32 12.49 11.70 3.15
CA LEU A 32 12.28 12.69 4.21
C LEU A 32 11.32 13.81 3.76
N GLU A 33 11.49 14.32 2.55
CA GLU A 33 10.58 15.32 1.96
C GLU A 33 9.18 14.74 1.76
N ALA A 34 9.09 13.54 1.21
CA ALA A 34 7.84 12.81 1.07
C ALA A 34 7.12 12.62 2.42
N LYS A 35 7.86 12.28 3.48
CA LYS A 35 7.28 12.18 4.84
C LYS A 35 6.67 13.50 5.29
N GLN A 36 7.34 14.63 5.04
CA GLN A 36 6.81 15.95 5.37
C GLN A 36 5.52 16.24 4.59
N VAL A 37 5.52 16.02 3.28
CA VAL A 37 4.34 16.21 2.42
C VAL A 37 3.16 15.33 2.89
N LEU A 38 3.38 14.03 3.08
CA LEU A 38 2.35 13.09 3.52
C LEU A 38 1.86 13.37 4.96
N SER A 39 2.68 13.99 5.81
CA SER A 39 2.28 14.39 7.17
C SER A 39 1.40 15.63 7.22
N SER A 40 1.34 16.42 6.13
CA SER A 40 0.52 17.63 6.05
C SER A 40 -0.98 17.35 6.05
N PHE A 41 -1.39 16.10 5.81
CA PHE A 41 -2.76 15.65 5.88
C PHE A 41 -2.88 14.36 6.69
N THR A 42 -3.96 14.26 7.45
CA THR A 42 -4.24 13.09 8.28
C THR A 42 -4.96 12.00 7.49
N LEU A 43 -4.73 10.75 7.88
CA LEU A 43 -5.59 9.65 7.47
C LEU A 43 -6.93 9.76 8.22
N PRO A 44 -8.07 9.44 7.57
CA PRO A 44 -9.36 9.43 8.25
C PRO A 44 -9.34 8.42 9.42
N ILE A 45 -10.11 8.70 10.46
CA ILE A 45 -10.29 7.73 11.56
C ILE A 45 -10.92 6.47 10.98
N CYS A 46 -10.32 5.31 11.26
CA CYS A 46 -10.84 4.01 10.84
C CYS A 46 -12.31 3.87 11.27
N GLN A 47 -13.18 3.49 10.34
CA GLN A 47 -14.59 3.30 10.66
C GLN A 47 -14.72 2.00 11.46
N LYS A 48 -15.00 2.12 12.77
CA LYS A 48 -15.34 0.96 13.60
C LYS A 48 -16.69 0.43 13.15
N GLY A 49 -16.71 -0.75 12.55
CA GLY A 49 -17.95 -1.37 12.04
C GLY A 49 -17.82 -2.08 10.70
N GLY A 50 -16.63 -2.06 10.06
CA GLY A 50 -16.45 -2.61 8.72
C GLY A 50 -17.05 -1.69 7.65
N PRO A 51 -16.94 -2.07 6.36
CA PRO A 51 -17.48 -1.29 5.26
C PRO A 51 -18.98 -1.06 5.46
N GLY A 52 -19.37 0.18 5.78
CA GLY A 52 -20.77 0.57 5.82
C GLY A 52 -21.42 0.33 4.46
N ALA A 53 -22.44 -0.54 4.44
CA ALA A 53 -23.43 -0.70 3.37
C ALA A 53 -22.94 -0.88 1.92
N GLN A 54 -21.66 -1.19 1.67
CA GLN A 54 -21.24 -1.80 0.41
C GLN A 54 -21.19 -3.31 0.64
N VAL A 55 -22.25 -4.00 0.19
CA VAL A 55 -22.28 -5.46 0.13
C VAL A 55 -21.20 -5.88 -0.87
N LEU A 56 -19.98 -6.06 -0.38
CA LEU A 56 -18.91 -6.61 -1.19
C LEU A 56 -19.27 -8.04 -1.53
N GLU A 57 -19.16 -8.38 -2.81
CA GLU A 57 -19.40 -9.72 -3.29
C GLU A 57 -18.35 -10.66 -2.71
N VAL A 58 -18.77 -11.87 -2.35
CA VAL A 58 -17.85 -12.93 -1.97
C VAL A 58 -17.16 -13.43 -3.23
N ASP A 59 -15.84 -13.49 -3.20
CA ASP A 59 -15.06 -14.11 -4.26
C ASP A 59 -15.20 -15.63 -4.16
N SER A 60 -16.11 -16.19 -4.97
CA SER A 60 -16.39 -17.62 -4.99
C SER A 60 -15.18 -18.48 -5.37
N VAL A 61 -14.28 -17.95 -6.21
CA VAL A 61 -13.05 -18.66 -6.61
C VAL A 61 -12.12 -18.72 -5.42
N ALA A 62 -11.84 -17.58 -4.78
CA ALA A 62 -11.00 -17.54 -3.58
C ALA A 62 -11.60 -18.38 -2.44
N LEU A 63 -12.93 -18.38 -2.27
CA LEU A 63 -13.60 -19.20 -1.25
C LEU A 63 -13.40 -20.70 -1.50
N SER A 64 -13.46 -21.14 -2.76
CA SER A 64 -13.20 -22.54 -3.13
C SER A 64 -11.75 -22.99 -2.92
N LEU A 65 -10.83 -22.05 -2.72
CA LEU A 65 -9.40 -22.31 -2.52
C LEU A 65 -9.00 -22.24 -1.03
N TYR A 66 -9.93 -21.95 -0.12
CA TYR A 66 -9.62 -21.95 1.30
C TYR A 66 -9.23 -23.35 1.76
N PRO A 67 -8.14 -23.49 2.53
CA PRO A 67 -7.78 -24.77 3.11
C PRO A 67 -8.82 -25.19 4.15
N GLU A 68 -8.90 -26.49 4.43
CA GLU A 68 -9.88 -27.07 5.36
C GLU A 68 -9.77 -26.51 6.80
N ASP A 69 -8.60 -25.97 7.17
CA ASP A 69 -8.32 -25.34 8.46
C ASP A 69 -8.53 -23.81 8.47
N ALA A 70 -9.01 -23.23 7.37
CA ALA A 70 -9.33 -21.81 7.32
C ALA A 70 -10.47 -21.45 8.30
N PRO A 71 -10.44 -20.26 8.91
CA PRO A 71 -11.52 -19.80 9.78
C PRO A 71 -12.86 -19.75 9.03
N ARG A 72 -13.86 -20.49 9.54
CA ARG A 72 -15.20 -20.61 8.89
C ARG A 72 -15.97 -19.29 8.79
N ASN A 73 -15.60 -18.30 9.57
CA ASN A 73 -16.20 -16.97 9.59
C ASN A 73 -15.41 -15.94 8.75
N MET A 74 -14.37 -16.35 8.04
CA MET A 74 -13.64 -15.50 7.11
C MET A 74 -14.23 -15.69 5.71
N LEU A 75 -14.67 -14.58 5.11
CA LEU A 75 -15.18 -14.57 3.73
C LEU A 75 -14.21 -13.79 2.85
N PRO A 76 -13.70 -14.37 1.75
CA PRO A 76 -12.89 -13.63 0.81
C PRO A 76 -13.80 -12.69 0.01
N LEU A 77 -13.51 -11.40 0.06
CA LEU A 77 -14.28 -10.36 -0.61
C LEU A 77 -13.62 -9.98 -1.93
N VAL A 78 -14.42 -9.74 -2.96
CA VAL A 78 -13.94 -9.28 -4.27
C VAL A 78 -13.28 -7.90 -4.12
N CYS A 79 -12.03 -7.79 -4.55
CA CYS A 79 -11.34 -6.53 -4.72
C CYS A 79 -11.03 -6.35 -6.22
N LYS A 80 -11.83 -5.54 -6.93
CA LYS A 80 -11.75 -5.37 -8.39
C LYS A 80 -10.52 -4.57 -8.88
N GLY A 81 -9.59 -4.25 -7.99
CA GLY A 81 -8.59 -3.21 -8.17
C GLY A 81 -7.68 -3.35 -9.40
N GLU A 82 -6.99 -2.26 -9.75
CA GLU A 82 -6.27 -2.12 -11.04
C GLU A 82 -4.78 -2.51 -10.99
N GLY A 83 -4.35 -3.24 -9.96
CA GLY A 83 -2.97 -3.72 -9.81
C GLY A 83 -2.26 -3.32 -8.52
N SER A 84 -2.98 -2.80 -7.53
CA SER A 84 -2.45 -2.46 -6.20
C SER A 84 -3.26 -3.14 -5.08
N LEU A 85 -3.67 -4.40 -5.32
CA LEU A 85 -4.68 -5.12 -4.55
C LEU A 85 -4.42 -5.17 -3.05
N LEU A 86 -3.17 -5.27 -2.61
CA LEU A 86 -2.82 -5.23 -1.18
C LEU A 86 -3.30 -3.93 -0.52
N PHE A 87 -2.99 -2.78 -1.13
CA PHE A 87 -3.36 -1.47 -0.59
C PHE A 87 -4.83 -1.15 -0.84
N GLU A 88 -5.42 -1.64 -1.93
CA GLU A 88 -6.85 -1.50 -2.22
C GLU A 88 -7.69 -2.28 -1.21
N ALA A 89 -7.35 -3.54 -0.93
CA ALA A 89 -8.00 -4.36 0.08
C ALA A 89 -7.84 -3.75 1.49
N THR A 90 -6.66 -3.22 1.80
CA THR A 90 -6.42 -2.54 3.10
C THR A 90 -7.27 -1.28 3.23
N SER A 91 -7.31 -0.45 2.18
CA SER A 91 -8.14 0.76 2.15
C SER A 91 -9.63 0.40 2.32
N LEU A 92 -10.08 -0.64 1.64
CA LEU A 92 -11.44 -1.15 1.70
C LEU A 92 -11.79 -1.65 3.11
N LEU A 93 -10.88 -2.39 3.75
CA LEU A 93 -11.06 -2.92 5.11
C LEU A 93 -11.17 -1.80 6.17
N LEU A 94 -10.36 -0.75 6.04
CA LEU A 94 -10.27 0.32 7.03
C LEU A 94 -11.30 1.45 6.83
N TRP A 95 -11.66 1.75 5.57
CA TRP A 95 -12.49 2.92 5.23
C TRP A 95 -13.66 2.60 4.29
N GLY A 96 -13.83 1.37 3.84
CA GLY A 96 -14.96 0.96 3.00
C GLY A 96 -14.87 1.40 1.54
N HIS A 97 -13.71 1.87 1.08
CA HIS A 97 -13.45 2.18 -0.33
C HIS A 97 -11.96 2.02 -0.65
N THR A 98 -11.60 1.92 -1.93
CA THR A 98 -10.21 1.73 -2.39
C THR A 98 -9.43 3.04 -2.58
N GLY A 99 -10.10 4.18 -2.47
CA GLY A 99 -9.54 5.51 -2.79
C GLY A 99 -8.30 5.96 -1.99
N LEU A 100 -7.95 5.32 -0.88
CA LEU A 100 -6.72 5.63 -0.12
C LEU A 100 -5.55 4.69 -0.45
N SER A 101 -5.75 3.72 -1.36
CA SER A 101 -4.73 2.72 -1.72
C SER A 101 -3.40 3.34 -2.14
N LEU A 102 -3.42 4.38 -2.96
CA LEU A 102 -2.21 5.04 -3.44
C LEU A 102 -1.45 5.76 -2.31
N GLU A 103 -2.20 6.40 -1.40
CA GLU A 103 -1.60 7.06 -0.24
C GLU A 103 -1.01 6.06 0.74
N LEU A 104 -1.72 4.96 1.01
CA LEU A 104 -1.20 3.87 1.82
C LEU A 104 0.11 3.34 1.23
N ARG A 105 0.15 3.11 -0.07
CA ARG A 105 1.38 2.69 -0.78
C ARG A 105 2.50 3.69 -0.57
N ALA A 106 2.26 4.98 -0.80
CA ALA A 106 3.27 6.03 -0.64
C ALA A 106 3.80 6.07 0.81
N ARG A 107 2.90 6.07 1.81
CA ARG A 107 3.27 6.04 3.23
C ARG A 107 4.07 4.79 3.59
N THR A 108 3.68 3.62 3.10
CA THR A 108 4.40 2.36 3.34
C THR A 108 5.80 2.38 2.74
N VAL A 109 5.96 2.85 1.50
CA VAL A 109 7.29 2.96 0.87
C VAL A 109 8.19 3.91 1.65
N VAL A 110 7.68 5.08 2.04
CA VAL A 110 8.42 6.05 2.85
C VAL A 110 8.83 5.47 4.19
N GLU A 111 7.90 4.79 4.89
CA GLU A 111 8.19 4.11 6.16
C GLU A 111 9.29 3.05 5.99
N MET A 112 9.17 2.20 4.97
CA MET A 112 10.15 1.15 4.69
C MET A 112 11.54 1.72 4.35
N LEU A 113 11.61 2.82 3.59
CA LEU A 113 12.87 3.47 3.24
C LEU A 113 13.55 4.11 4.45
N LEU A 114 12.81 4.86 5.26
CA LEU A 114 13.34 5.56 6.44
C LEU A 114 13.69 4.60 7.59
N HIS A 115 13.07 3.42 7.61
CA HIS A 115 13.31 2.37 8.60
C HIS A 115 13.88 1.10 7.96
N ARG A 116 14.70 1.26 6.91
CA ARG A 116 15.21 0.17 6.07
C ARG A 116 15.91 -0.97 6.80
N HIS A 117 16.54 -0.69 7.94
CA HIS A 117 17.20 -1.73 8.74
C HIS A 117 16.21 -2.73 9.33
N TYR A 118 14.96 -2.35 9.54
CA TYR A 118 13.92 -3.28 9.99
C TYR A 118 13.24 -4.00 8.84
N TYR A 119 13.04 -3.32 7.70
CA TYR A 119 12.17 -3.83 6.64
C TYR A 119 12.92 -4.42 5.43
N LEU A 120 14.11 -3.90 5.12
CA LEU A 120 14.86 -4.26 3.92
C LEU A 120 16.11 -5.10 4.24
N GLN A 121 16.46 -5.26 5.51
CA GLN A 121 17.57 -6.12 5.91
C GLN A 121 17.25 -7.58 5.58
N GLY A 122 18.06 -8.19 4.72
CA GLY A 122 17.86 -9.58 4.28
C GLY A 122 16.81 -9.75 3.18
N MET A 123 16.27 -8.66 2.60
CA MET A 123 15.53 -8.77 1.35
C MET A 123 16.46 -9.32 0.27
N ILE A 124 16.06 -10.45 -0.30
CA ILE A 124 16.78 -11.12 -1.38
C ILE A 124 16.69 -10.21 -2.60
N ASP A 125 17.84 -9.91 -3.20
CA ASP A 125 17.88 -9.21 -4.47
C ASP A 125 17.10 -10.04 -5.51
N SER A 126 16.03 -9.47 -6.05
CA SER A 126 15.15 -10.16 -7.00
C SER A 126 15.89 -10.60 -8.27
N LYS A 127 17.05 -9.99 -8.58
CA LYS A 127 17.94 -10.45 -9.65
C LYS A 127 18.59 -11.79 -9.35
N VAL A 128 18.81 -12.13 -8.07
CA VAL A 128 19.33 -13.43 -7.64
C VAL A 128 18.23 -14.50 -7.71
N MET A 129 16.97 -14.14 -7.46
CA MET A 129 15.84 -15.09 -7.54
C MET A 129 15.50 -15.54 -8.97
N LEU A 130 15.75 -14.73 -9.99
CA LEU A 130 15.46 -15.07 -11.40
C LEU A 130 16.56 -15.91 -12.07
N GLN A 131 17.63 -16.24 -11.35
CA GLN A 131 18.75 -17.06 -11.84
C GLN A 131 18.76 -18.49 -11.27
N ALA A 132 17.72 -18.89 -10.51
CA ALA A 132 17.59 -20.20 -9.88
C ALA A 132 16.70 -21.16 -10.66
#